data_AF-A0A2H0CEQ7-F1
#
_entry.id   AF-A0A2H0CEQ7-F1
#
_cell.length_a   1.000
_cell.length_b   1.000
_cell.length_c   1.000
_cell.angle_alpha   90.00
_cell.angle_beta   90.00
_cell.angle_gamma   90.00
#
_symmetry.space_group_name_H-M   'P 1'
#
loop_
_entity.id
_entity.type
_entity.pdbx_description
1 polymer ?
#
loop_
_entity_poly.entity_id
_entity_poly.type
_entity_poly.pdbx_seq_one_letter_code
_entity_poly.pdbx_strand_id
1 'polypeptide(L)'
;MVKRFDREKSAKIHQEDFGQILEQTDKYKGSVEQIGRKLKEISSAPGYDIQLLFERVVLNFILGNGDAHLKNYSIAYRDKDNIRLTPAYDIVCSKLVIPGDEDSAITIHGKKNKLLREDFDQLGADFNIPMKIRYEKFGNKINAMRKIIEISSVAKEKQGQFLEIIKERINRIGLIE
;
A
#
# COMPACT_ATOMS: atom_id res chain seq x y z
N MET A 1 13.82 9.01 12.70
CA MET A 1 12.91 8.56 13.78
C MET A 1 11.47 8.71 13.28
N VAL A 2 10.66 7.66 13.37
CA VAL A 2 9.25 7.67 12.92
C VAL A 2 8.34 7.90 14.13
N LYS A 3 7.41 8.85 14.04
CA LYS A 3 6.42 9.11 15.10
C LYS A 3 5.39 7.98 15.14
N ARG A 4 5.17 7.41 16.32
CA ARG A 4 4.14 6.38 16.55
C ARG A 4 2.73 6.96 16.41
N PHE A 5 1.87 6.30 15.64
CA PHE A 5 0.47 6.69 15.45
C PHE A 5 -0.49 5.99 16.43
N ASP A 6 -0.03 4.96 17.14
CA ASP A 6 -0.74 4.27 18.21
C ASP A 6 -0.53 4.94 19.59
N ARG A 7 -0.03 6.17 19.58
CA ARG A 7 0.22 7.01 20.77
C ARG A 7 -0.39 8.38 20.56
N GLU A 8 -1.26 8.76 21.49
CA GLU A 8 -1.84 10.09 21.53
C GLU A 8 -1.56 10.70 22.91
N LYS A 9 -0.61 11.64 22.96
CA LYS A 9 0.01 12.09 24.22
C LYS A 9 0.54 10.88 25.01
N SER A 10 -0.03 10.61 26.19
CA SER A 10 0.32 9.47 27.05
C SER A 10 -0.59 8.25 26.83
N ALA A 11 -1.68 8.39 26.06
CA ALA A 11 -2.63 7.33 25.83
C ALA A 11 -2.15 6.36 24.74
N LYS A 12 -2.47 5.07 24.93
CA LYS A 12 -2.24 4.01 23.95
C LYS A 12 -3.53 3.79 23.17
N ILE A 13 -3.41 3.71 21.86
CA ILE A 13 -4.51 3.31 20.97
C ILE A 13 -4.30 1.83 20.64
N HIS A 14 -5.32 1.00 20.81
CA HIS A 14 -5.23 -0.42 20.45
C HIS A 14 -5.11 -0.55 18.93
N GLN A 15 -4.27 -1.47 18.47
CA GLN A 15 -3.97 -1.69 17.07
C GLN A 15 -3.73 -3.18 16.83
N GLU A 16 -4.21 -3.67 15.69
CA GLU A 16 -3.93 -5.02 15.20
C GLU A 16 -3.51 -4.97 13.74
N ASP A 17 -2.51 -5.78 13.38
CA ASP A 17 -2.12 -5.98 11.99
C ASP A 17 -3.00 -7.05 11.32
N PHE A 18 -3.08 -7.04 9.98
CA PHE A 18 -3.95 -7.99 9.27
C PHE A 18 -3.44 -9.45 9.33
N GLY A 19 -2.20 -9.70 9.74
CA GLY A 19 -1.75 -11.05 10.06
C GLY A 19 -2.48 -11.58 11.30
N GLN A 20 -2.61 -10.75 12.34
CA GLN A 20 -3.36 -11.07 13.55
C GLN A 20 -4.87 -11.21 13.25
N ILE A 21 -5.46 -10.23 12.57
CA ILE A 21 -6.91 -10.19 12.29
C ILE A 21 -7.36 -11.39 11.44
N LEU A 22 -6.51 -11.85 10.52
CA LEU A 22 -6.79 -13.00 9.65
C LEU A 22 -6.25 -14.32 10.23
N GLU A 23 -5.71 -14.30 11.44
CA GLU A 23 -5.12 -15.45 12.13
C GLU A 23 -4.07 -16.19 11.28
N GLN A 24 -3.32 -15.44 10.47
CA GLN A 24 -2.28 -15.99 9.60
C GLN A 24 -0.93 -16.01 10.32
N THR A 25 -0.34 -17.21 10.43
CA THR A 25 0.99 -17.39 11.00
C THR A 25 2.10 -16.94 10.05
N ASP A 26 1.91 -17.15 8.75
CA ASP A 26 2.81 -16.70 7.70
C ASP A 26 2.35 -15.36 7.13
N LYS A 27 3.14 -14.30 7.38
CA LYS A 27 2.85 -12.94 6.94
C LYS A 27 2.70 -12.81 5.42
N TYR A 28 3.28 -13.73 4.63
CA TYR A 28 3.24 -13.73 3.17
C TYR A 28 2.09 -14.56 2.57
N LYS A 29 1.35 -15.32 3.40
CA LYS A 29 0.20 -16.12 2.97
C LYS A 29 -1.09 -15.35 3.14
N GLY A 30 -1.35 -14.49 2.17
CA GLY A 30 -2.58 -13.72 2.10
C GLY A 30 -2.81 -13.07 0.75
N SER A 31 -3.89 -12.31 0.69
CA SER A 31 -4.32 -11.58 -0.49
C SER A 31 -4.86 -10.21 -0.09
N VAL A 32 -4.74 -9.24 -0.99
CA VAL A 32 -5.29 -7.90 -0.76
C VAL A 32 -6.81 -7.97 -0.63
N GLU A 33 -7.46 -8.90 -1.30
CA GLU A 33 -8.89 -9.18 -1.24
C GLU A 33 -9.31 -9.67 0.14
N GLN A 34 -8.50 -10.50 0.82
CA GLN A 34 -8.77 -10.90 2.20
C GLN A 34 -8.72 -9.71 3.15
N ILE A 35 -7.70 -8.85 3.02
CA ILE A 35 -7.62 -7.60 3.78
C ILE A 35 -8.86 -6.75 3.52
N GLY A 36 -9.21 -6.53 2.24
CA GLY A 36 -10.35 -5.71 1.84
C GLY A 36 -11.68 -6.25 2.33
N ARG A 37 -11.94 -7.56 2.24
CA ARG A 37 -13.16 -8.17 2.80
C ARG A 37 -13.25 -7.93 4.29
N LYS A 38 -12.17 -8.21 5.02
CA LYS A 38 -12.17 -8.05 6.47
C LYS A 38 -12.28 -6.59 6.90
N LEU A 39 -11.63 -5.68 6.17
CA LEU A 39 -11.72 -4.24 6.37
C LEU A 39 -13.14 -3.72 6.17
N LYS A 40 -13.88 -4.23 5.17
CA LYS A 40 -15.30 -3.88 4.95
C LYS A 40 -16.18 -4.30 6.13
N GLU A 41 -15.86 -5.42 6.78
CA GLU A 41 -16.62 -5.93 7.93
C GLU A 41 -16.42 -5.09 9.19
N ILE A 42 -15.18 -4.66 9.46
CA ILE A 42 -14.81 -4.11 10.78
C ILE A 42 -14.65 -2.59 10.81
N SER A 43 -14.43 -1.94 9.67
CA SER A 43 -14.22 -0.49 9.63
C SER A 43 -15.50 0.27 9.91
N SER A 44 -15.40 1.35 10.70
CA SER A 44 -16.47 2.32 10.90
C SER A 44 -16.72 3.21 9.67
N ALA A 45 -15.82 3.20 8.67
CA ALA A 45 -15.99 3.91 7.40
C ALA A 45 -15.50 3.06 6.21
N PRO A 46 -16.18 1.93 5.90
CA PRO A 46 -15.69 0.92 4.97
C PRO A 46 -15.29 1.46 3.59
N GLY A 47 -16.12 2.30 2.96
CA GLY A 47 -15.84 2.83 1.63
C GLY A 47 -14.59 3.70 1.59
N TYR A 48 -14.37 4.51 2.62
CA TYR A 48 -13.19 5.37 2.71
C TYR A 48 -11.92 4.55 2.99
N ASP A 49 -11.99 3.60 3.93
CA ASP A 49 -10.82 2.79 4.29
C ASP A 49 -10.44 1.82 3.17
N ILE A 50 -11.41 1.33 2.40
CA ILE A 50 -11.15 0.52 1.20
C ILE A 50 -10.49 1.32 0.09
N GLN A 51 -10.92 2.57 -0.14
CA GLN A 51 -10.22 3.47 -1.07
C GLN A 51 -8.77 3.71 -0.61
N LEU A 52 -8.54 3.92 0.69
CA LEU A 52 -7.19 4.07 1.23
C LEU A 52 -6.34 2.80 1.07
N LEU A 53 -6.93 1.61 1.29
CA LEU A 53 -6.24 0.34 1.07
C LEU A 53 -5.82 0.21 -0.40
N PHE A 54 -6.73 0.47 -1.33
CA PHE A 54 -6.47 0.42 -2.76
C PHE A 54 -5.31 1.35 -3.14
N GLU A 55 -5.37 2.61 -2.71
CA GLU A 55 -4.32 3.60 -2.96
C GLU A 55 -2.97 3.16 -2.39
N ARG A 56 -2.93 2.54 -1.21
CA ARG A 56 -1.66 2.04 -0.62
C ARG A 56 -1.09 0.88 -1.42
N VAL A 57 -1.93 -0.02 -1.90
CA VAL A 57 -1.51 -1.16 -2.72
C VAL A 57 -0.91 -0.67 -4.05
N VAL A 58 -1.57 0.28 -4.71
CA VAL A 58 -1.04 0.93 -5.92
C VAL A 58 0.25 1.70 -5.62
N LEU A 59 0.32 2.41 -4.49
CA LEU A 59 1.53 3.13 -4.10
C LEU A 59 2.72 2.18 -3.85
N ASN A 60 2.52 1.10 -3.09
CA ASN A 60 3.53 0.08 -2.84
C ASN A 60 4.04 -0.51 -4.15
N PHE A 61 3.14 -0.78 -5.09
CA PHE A 61 3.50 -1.23 -6.43
C PHE A 61 4.38 -0.21 -7.19
N ILE A 62 3.95 1.05 -7.25
CA ILE A 62 4.68 2.14 -7.93
C ILE A 62 6.07 2.32 -7.32
N LEU A 63 6.18 2.26 -6.00
CA LEU A 63 7.45 2.43 -5.29
C LEU A 63 8.34 1.17 -5.35
N GLY A 64 7.88 0.05 -5.90
CA GLY A 64 8.63 -1.20 -5.91
C GLY A 64 8.79 -1.82 -4.52
N ASN A 65 7.74 -1.75 -3.70
CA ASN A 65 7.67 -2.38 -2.39
C ASN A 65 7.12 -3.82 -2.49
N GLY A 66 8.00 -4.76 -2.79
CA GLY A 66 7.72 -6.20 -2.83
C GLY A 66 7.60 -6.86 -1.45
N ASP A 67 7.88 -6.16 -0.33
CA ASP A 67 7.77 -6.71 1.04
C ASP A 67 6.52 -6.24 1.79
N ALA A 68 5.61 -5.50 1.15
CA ALA A 68 4.35 -5.04 1.75
C ALA A 68 3.35 -6.17 2.03
N HIS A 69 3.57 -6.93 3.11
CA HIS A 69 2.84 -8.12 3.50
C HIS A 69 1.72 -7.84 4.53
N LEU A 70 1.03 -8.88 5.03
CA LEU A 70 -0.14 -8.72 5.92
C LEU A 70 0.12 -7.82 7.15
N LYS A 71 1.35 -7.84 7.69
CA LYS A 71 1.70 -7.05 8.87
C LYS A 71 1.96 -5.55 8.60
N ASN A 72 1.98 -5.13 7.33
CA ASN A 72 2.15 -3.71 6.95
C ASN A 72 0.82 -2.96 6.82
N TYR A 73 -0.29 -3.68 7.00
CA TYR A 73 -1.63 -3.12 7.06
C TYR A 73 -2.15 -3.36 8.47
N SER A 74 -2.73 -2.33 9.09
CA SER A 74 -3.28 -2.41 10.44
C SER A 74 -4.57 -1.64 10.58
N ILE A 75 -5.32 -2.00 11.61
CA ILE A 75 -6.50 -1.30 12.11
C ILE A 75 -6.19 -0.69 13.47
N ALA A 76 -6.69 0.52 13.71
CA ALA A 76 -6.67 1.17 15.01
C ALA A 76 -8.09 1.23 15.59
N TYR A 77 -8.20 0.93 16.87
CA TYR A 77 -9.43 1.00 17.66
C TYR A 77 -9.31 2.20 18.60
N ARG A 78 -9.80 3.36 18.14
CA ARG A 78 -9.75 4.60 18.95
C ARG A 78 -10.81 4.60 20.03
N ASP A 79 -11.98 4.07 19.68
CA ASP A 79 -13.10 3.78 20.56
C ASP A 79 -13.97 2.69 19.91
N LYS A 80 -15.10 2.33 20.51
CA LYS A 80 -15.98 1.25 20.03
C LYS A 80 -16.62 1.54 18.67
N ASP A 81 -16.77 2.81 18.32
CA ASP A 81 -17.45 3.26 17.12
C ASP A 81 -16.47 3.84 16.09
N ASN A 82 -15.17 3.86 16.39
CA ASN A 82 -14.11 4.45 15.56
C ASN A 82 -12.96 3.46 15.33
N ILE A 83 -13.28 2.44 14.53
CA ILE A 83 -12.36 1.41 14.05
C ILE A 83 -11.96 1.79 12.63
N ARG A 84 -10.68 2.11 12.42
CA ARG A 84 -10.21 2.68 11.15
C ARG A 84 -8.89 2.07 10.70
N LEU A 85 -8.69 2.00 9.39
CA LEU A 85 -7.38 1.68 8.82
C LEU A 85 -6.33 2.68 9.36
N THR A 86 -5.21 2.19 9.90
CA THR A 86 -4.15 3.06 10.46
C THR A 86 -3.53 3.93 9.38
N PRO A 87 -2.77 4.99 9.70
CA PRO A 87 -1.83 5.57 8.74
C PRO A 87 -0.94 4.50 8.10
N ALA A 88 -0.49 4.73 6.87
CA ALA A 88 0.46 3.82 6.22
C ALA A 88 1.85 3.93 6.89
N TYR A 89 2.54 2.79 6.99
CA TYR A 89 3.87 2.69 7.58
C TYR A 89 4.67 1.61 6.83
N ASP A 90 5.99 1.60 7.07
CA ASP A 90 6.90 0.62 6.47
C ASP A 90 6.80 0.57 4.92
N ILE A 91 6.69 1.76 4.33
CA ILE A 91 6.75 1.96 2.90
C ILE A 91 8.21 2.12 2.52
N VAL A 92 8.72 1.18 1.73
CA VAL A 92 10.12 1.12 1.28
C VAL A 92 10.18 0.79 -0.21
N CYS A 93 11.34 1.04 -0.84
CA CYS A 93 11.63 0.52 -2.18
C CYS A 93 12.54 -0.71 -2.03
N SER A 94 11.94 -1.86 -1.72
CA SER A 94 12.68 -3.12 -1.51
C SER A 94 13.37 -3.58 -2.81
N LYS A 95 12.74 -3.33 -3.96
CA LYS A 95 13.30 -3.64 -5.29
C LYS A 95 14.64 -2.97 -5.58
N LEU A 96 14.94 -1.84 -4.93
CA LEU A 96 16.22 -1.14 -5.07
C LEU A 96 17.40 -1.94 -4.51
N VAL A 97 17.14 -2.86 -3.58
CA VAL A 97 18.18 -3.58 -2.82
C VAL A 97 18.04 -5.09 -2.84
N ILE A 98 16.89 -5.63 -3.27
CA ILE A 98 16.63 -7.07 -3.39
C ILE A 98 16.52 -7.44 -4.88
N PRO A 99 17.53 -8.09 -5.46
CA PRO A 99 17.46 -8.60 -6.83
C PRO A 99 16.33 -9.62 -6.98
N GLY A 100 15.52 -9.47 -8.03
CA GLY A 100 14.40 -10.39 -8.30
C GLY A 100 13.18 -10.20 -7.39
N ASP A 101 13.13 -9.10 -6.62
CA ASP A 101 12.00 -8.79 -5.75
C ASP A 101 10.66 -8.77 -6.52
N GLU A 102 9.64 -9.32 -5.87
CA GLU A 102 8.31 -9.47 -6.46
C GLU A 102 7.60 -8.11 -6.61
N ASP A 103 6.51 -8.09 -7.36
CA ASP A 103 5.70 -6.88 -7.50
C ASP A 103 4.83 -6.60 -6.26
N SER A 104 4.49 -7.65 -5.50
CA SER A 104 3.76 -7.56 -4.23
C SER A 104 4.06 -8.76 -3.33
N ALA A 105 4.11 -8.54 -2.02
CA ALA A 105 4.39 -9.59 -1.04
C ALA A 105 3.22 -10.56 -0.84
N ILE A 106 2.00 -10.10 -1.07
CA ILE A 106 0.75 -10.86 -0.97
C ILE A 106 0.02 -10.82 -2.31
N THR A 107 -0.87 -11.77 -2.53
CA THR A 107 -1.50 -11.90 -3.85
C THR A 107 -2.50 -10.78 -4.15
N ILE A 108 -2.56 -10.40 -5.42
CA ILE A 108 -3.65 -9.64 -6.04
C ILE A 108 -4.15 -10.52 -7.19
N HIS A 109 -5.40 -10.98 -7.12
CA HIS A 109 -5.95 -11.95 -8.08
C HIS A 109 -5.08 -13.19 -8.28
N GLY A 110 -4.50 -13.70 -7.18
CA GLY A 110 -3.62 -14.86 -7.18
C GLY A 110 -2.21 -14.61 -7.73
N LYS A 111 -1.88 -13.38 -8.14
CA LYS A 111 -0.56 -12.99 -8.66
C LYS A 111 0.23 -12.19 -7.63
N LYS A 112 1.54 -12.43 -7.57
CA LYS A 112 2.52 -11.58 -6.87
C LYS A 112 3.46 -10.85 -7.81
N ASN A 113 3.45 -11.22 -9.09
CA ASN A 113 4.40 -10.80 -10.10
C ASN A 113 3.71 -10.60 -11.44
N LYS A 114 4.35 -9.80 -12.30
CA LYS A 114 3.83 -9.38 -13.60
C LYS A 114 2.45 -8.72 -13.47
N LEU A 115 2.29 -7.91 -12.42
CA LEU A 115 1.04 -7.17 -12.17
C LEU A 115 0.86 -6.08 -13.21
N LEU A 116 -0.29 -6.06 -13.87
CA LEU A 116 -0.67 -5.09 -14.91
C LEU A 116 -1.83 -4.22 -14.44
N ARG A 117 -2.19 -3.22 -15.26
CA ARG A 117 -3.30 -2.29 -14.96
C ARG A 117 -4.60 -3.04 -14.68
N GLU A 118 -4.87 -4.10 -15.44
CA GLU A 118 -6.08 -4.91 -15.35
C GLU A 118 -6.22 -5.57 -13.98
N ASP A 119 -5.12 -5.99 -13.36
CA ASP A 119 -5.15 -6.62 -12.03
C ASP A 119 -5.61 -5.62 -10.96
N PHE A 120 -5.14 -4.37 -11.03
CA PHE A 120 -5.58 -3.29 -10.15
C PHE A 120 -7.00 -2.82 -10.49
N ASP A 121 -7.36 -2.77 -11.77
CA ASP A 121 -8.72 -2.40 -12.17
C ASP A 121 -9.76 -3.44 -11.74
N GLN A 122 -9.41 -4.72 -11.77
CA GLN A 122 -10.26 -5.77 -11.23
C GLN A 122 -10.37 -5.66 -9.71
N LEU A 123 -9.24 -5.49 -9.00
CA LEU A 123 -9.24 -5.27 -7.55
C LEU A 123 -10.12 -4.07 -7.14
N GLY A 124 -10.00 -2.96 -7.87
CA GLY A 124 -10.84 -1.77 -7.65
C GLY A 124 -12.32 -2.06 -7.91
N ALA A 125 -12.66 -2.93 -8.87
CA ALA A 125 -14.03 -3.34 -9.13
C ALA A 125 -14.59 -4.19 -7.99
N ASP A 126 -13.83 -5.17 -7.48
CA ASP A 126 -14.23 -6.00 -6.33
C ASP A 126 -14.43 -5.16 -5.06
N PHE A 127 -13.71 -4.06 -4.98
CA PHE A 127 -13.81 -3.08 -3.92
C PHE A 127 -14.96 -2.08 -4.10
N ASN A 128 -15.69 -2.13 -5.21
CA ASN A 128 -16.73 -1.17 -5.60
C ASN A 128 -16.21 0.27 -5.70
N ILE A 129 -14.95 0.44 -6.11
CA ILE A 129 -14.34 1.74 -6.34
C ILE A 129 -14.60 2.15 -7.80
N PRO A 130 -15.30 3.28 -8.04
CA PRO A 130 -15.53 3.80 -9.39
C PRO A 130 -14.20 4.05 -10.13
N MET A 131 -14.13 3.66 -11.40
CA MET A 131 -12.92 3.79 -12.22
C MET A 131 -12.31 5.20 -12.18
N LYS A 132 -13.17 6.24 -12.21
CA LYS A 132 -12.77 7.65 -12.21
C LYS A 132 -11.88 8.04 -11.01
N ILE A 133 -12.10 7.42 -9.85
CA ILE A 133 -11.42 7.81 -8.59
C ILE A 133 -10.26 6.88 -8.20
N ARG A 134 -10.07 5.76 -8.90
CA ARG A 134 -9.06 4.75 -8.54
C ARG A 134 -7.65 5.34 -8.51
N TYR A 135 -7.30 6.11 -9.54
CA TYR A 135 -5.95 6.64 -9.71
C TYR A 135 -5.85 8.17 -9.63
N GLU A 136 -6.97 8.85 -9.34
CA GLU A 136 -7.06 10.32 -9.31
C GLU A 136 -5.98 10.96 -8.43
N LYS A 137 -5.66 10.33 -7.29
CA LYS A 137 -4.62 10.83 -6.37
C LYS A 137 -3.20 10.78 -6.94
N PHE A 138 -2.93 9.96 -7.96
CA PHE A 138 -1.57 9.77 -8.48
C PHE A 138 -1.21 10.74 -9.60
N GLY A 139 -2.19 11.22 -10.38
CA GLY A 139 -1.96 11.99 -11.61
C GLY A 139 -0.99 13.16 -11.45
N ASN A 140 -1.11 13.95 -10.38
CA ASN A 140 -0.23 15.12 -10.14
C ASN A 140 0.88 14.88 -9.11
N LYS A 141 1.06 13.64 -8.64
CA LYS A 141 1.96 13.31 -7.52
C LYS A 141 3.28 12.67 -7.98
N ILE A 142 3.39 12.23 -9.23
CA ILE A 142 4.62 11.68 -9.80
C ILE A 142 5.76 12.70 -9.71
N ASN A 143 5.50 13.93 -10.17
CA ASN A 143 6.45 15.03 -10.07
C ASN A 143 6.82 15.38 -8.61
N ALA A 144 5.88 15.23 -7.67
CA ALA A 144 6.16 15.43 -6.25
C ALA A 144 7.07 14.31 -5.69
N MET A 145 6.81 13.05 -6.03
CA MET A 145 7.65 11.91 -5.66
C MET A 145 9.08 12.09 -6.17
N ARG A 146 9.24 12.49 -7.45
CA ARG A 146 10.54 12.77 -8.04
C ARG A 146 11.32 13.83 -7.25
N LYS A 147 10.70 14.97 -6.97
CA LYS A 147 11.32 16.05 -6.18
C LYS A 147 11.75 15.57 -4.79
N ILE A 148 10.92 14.78 -4.12
CA ILE A 148 11.24 14.22 -2.79
C ILE A 148 12.46 13.30 -2.87
N ILE A 149 12.55 12.47 -3.90
CA ILE A 149 13.69 11.55 -4.09
C ILE A 149 14.97 12.35 -4.38
N GLU A 150 14.92 13.34 -5.26
CA GLU A 150 16.07 14.16 -5.67
C GLU A 150 16.72 14.92 -4.49
N ILE A 151 15.91 15.40 -3.54
CA ILE A 151 16.38 16.12 -2.34
C ILE A 151 16.68 15.20 -1.14
N SER A 152 16.41 13.89 -1.26
CA SER A 152 16.66 12.93 -0.19
C SER A 152 18.16 12.71 0.04
N SER A 153 18.50 12.12 1.19
CA SER A 153 19.87 11.70 1.52
C SER A 153 20.32 10.40 0.83
N VAL A 154 19.49 9.81 -0.05
CA VAL A 154 19.85 8.61 -0.81
C VAL A 154 20.96 8.95 -1.81
N ALA A 155 21.94 8.05 -1.99
CA ALA A 155 23.03 8.25 -2.94
C ALA A 155 22.51 8.51 -4.36
N LYS A 156 23.15 9.42 -5.11
CA LYS A 156 22.67 9.86 -6.44
C LYS A 156 22.44 8.73 -7.44
N GLU A 157 23.32 7.73 -7.44
CA GLU A 157 23.13 6.52 -8.25
C GLU A 157 21.82 5.78 -7.91
N LYS A 158 21.58 5.56 -6.61
CA LYS A 158 20.36 4.90 -6.10
C LYS A 158 19.10 5.75 -6.31
N GLN A 159 19.21 7.08 -6.29
CA GLN A 159 18.10 7.97 -6.67
C GLN A 159 17.70 7.71 -8.14
N GLY A 160 18.68 7.62 -9.05
CA GLY A 160 18.43 7.30 -10.46
C GLY A 160 17.74 5.95 -10.64
N GLN A 161 18.26 4.90 -10.01
CA GLN A 161 17.66 3.56 -10.03
C GLN A 161 16.22 3.55 -9.48
N PHE A 162 15.97 4.28 -8.39
CA PHE A 162 14.63 4.38 -7.81
C PHE A 162 13.65 5.09 -8.75
N LEU A 163 14.08 6.18 -9.40
CA LEU A 163 13.25 6.88 -10.39
C LEU A 163 12.93 6.01 -11.60
N GLU A 164 13.87 5.18 -12.08
CA GLU A 164 13.61 4.24 -13.17
C GLU A 164 12.62 3.14 -12.77
N ILE A 165 12.68 2.64 -11.52
CA ILE A 165 11.67 1.71 -10.99
C ILE A 165 10.28 2.37 -11.03
N ILE A 166 10.15 3.58 -10.48
CA ILE A 166 8.87 4.31 -10.45
C ILE A 166 8.34 4.52 -11.87
N LYS A 167 9.22 4.92 -12.81
CA LYS A 167 8.87 5.14 -14.21
C LYS A 167 8.38 3.86 -14.90
N GLU A 168 9.08 2.73 -14.72
CA GLU A 168 8.65 1.42 -15.25
C GLU A 168 7.27 1.06 -14.73
N ARG A 169 7.06 1.17 -13.41
CA ARG A 169 5.79 0.79 -12.77
C ARG A 169 4.64 1.65 -13.25
N ILE A 170 4.82 2.98 -13.30
CA ILE A 170 3.81 3.93 -13.80
C ILE A 170 3.44 3.63 -15.25
N ASN A 171 4.44 3.41 -16.11
CA ASN A 171 4.21 3.06 -17.51
C ASN A 171 3.39 1.78 -17.63
N ARG A 172 3.72 0.78 -16.80
CA ARG A 172 3.05 -0.52 -16.85
C ARG A 172 1.58 -0.48 -16.45
N ILE A 173 1.18 0.45 -15.59
CA ILE A 173 -0.22 0.65 -15.23
C ILE A 173 -0.87 1.85 -15.95
N GLY A 174 -0.22 2.41 -16.97
CA GLY A 174 -0.77 3.47 -17.80
C GLY A 174 -1.14 4.74 -17.02
N LEU A 175 -0.30 5.14 -16.06
CA LEU A 175 -0.47 6.39 -15.29
C LEU A 175 0.43 7.53 -15.81
N ILE A 176 0.86 7.45 -17.07
CA ILE A 176 1.72 8.44 -17.70
C ILE A 176 0.93 9.76 -17.87
N GLU A 177 1.59 10.88 -17.56
CA GLU A 177 1.15 12.26 -17.85
C GLU A 177 1.04 12.51 -19.37
#